data_AF-A0A482ZC23-F1
#
_entry.id   AF-A0A482ZC23-F1
#
_cell.length_a   1.000
_cell.length_b   1.000
_cell.length_c   1.000
_cell.angle_alpha   90.00
_cell.angle_beta   90.00
_cell.angle_gamma   90.00
#
_symmetry.space_group_name_H-M   'P 1'
#
loop_
_entity.id
_entity.type
_entity.pdbx_description
1 polymer ?
#
loop_
_entity_poly.entity_id
_entity_poly.type
_entity_poly.pdbx_seq_one_letter_code
_entity_poly.pdbx_strand_id
1 'polypeptide(L)'
;MNLKKILVSSVLLAGIAVSPHALAAQSFDGHTVNVAFEYWDSNDLSNVLARTTQKDVLASDWAYHDEKDFDAFSSELDFSDWDIDFHQNRIELVYVSIQADHPHYEYQHPWPAGFHFQDIHNSLPEIINVFVNSAVAPFGFDPDLVTFDADNIYVNLNG
;
A
#
# COMPACT_ATOMS: atom_id res chain seq x y z
N MET A 1 -37.87 36.03 -22.44
CA MET A 1 -36.71 35.71 -21.57
C MET A 1 -36.79 34.21 -21.25
N ASN A 2 -35.85 33.42 -21.78
CA ASN A 2 -35.88 31.95 -21.74
C ASN A 2 -35.32 31.42 -20.41
N LEU A 3 -36.12 30.75 -19.58
CA LEU A 3 -35.61 29.93 -18.46
C LEU A 3 -35.18 28.57 -19.00
N LYS A 4 -33.87 28.32 -19.02
CA LYS A 4 -33.29 26.99 -19.27
C LYS A 4 -33.61 26.06 -18.08
N LYS A 5 -34.18 24.89 -18.36
CA LYS A 5 -34.32 23.79 -17.39
C LYS A 5 -32.95 23.19 -17.12
N ILE A 6 -32.52 23.18 -15.86
CA ILE A 6 -31.35 22.43 -15.40
C ILE A 6 -31.83 21.00 -15.12
N LEU A 7 -31.37 20.04 -15.93
CA LEU A 7 -31.47 18.61 -15.63
C LEU A 7 -30.38 18.30 -14.60
N VAL A 8 -30.78 18.03 -13.36
CA VAL A 8 -29.88 17.50 -12.34
C VAL A 8 -29.80 15.98 -12.55
N SER A 9 -28.69 15.51 -13.11
CA SER A 9 -28.38 14.07 -13.13
C SER A 9 -28.21 13.59 -11.70
N SER A 10 -29.15 12.77 -11.23
CA SER A 10 -29.02 12.08 -9.96
C SER A 10 -28.01 10.94 -10.15
N VAL A 11 -26.81 11.09 -9.61
CA VAL A 11 -25.85 10.00 -9.47
C VAL A 11 -26.41 9.05 -8.41
N LEU A 12 -26.85 7.87 -8.83
CA LEU A 12 -27.29 6.81 -7.93
C LEU A 12 -26.03 6.13 -7.38
N LEU A 13 -25.65 6.44 -6.13
CA LEU A 13 -24.58 5.72 -5.45
C LEU A 13 -25.15 4.38 -4.97
N ALA A 14 -24.92 3.32 -5.74
CA ALA A 14 -25.28 1.96 -5.33
C ALA A 14 -24.27 1.50 -4.27
N GLY A 15 -24.69 1.51 -2.99
CA GLY A 15 -23.93 0.86 -1.93
C GLY A 15 -23.98 -0.64 -2.14
N ILE A 16 -22.87 -1.25 -2.52
CA ILE A 16 -22.75 -2.71 -2.64
C ILE A 16 -22.69 -3.26 -1.20
N ALA A 17 -23.76 -3.94 -0.79
CA ALA A 17 -23.74 -4.73 0.44
C ALA A 17 -22.92 -6.00 0.16
N VAL A 18 -21.64 -5.99 0.55
CA VAL A 18 -20.76 -7.17 0.46
C VAL A 18 -21.06 -8.07 1.67
N SER A 19 -21.39 -9.34 1.44
CA SER A 19 -21.64 -10.27 2.53
C SER A 19 -20.33 -10.59 3.30
N PRO A 20 -20.36 -10.83 4.62
CA PRO A 20 -19.18 -11.24 5.38
C PRO A 20 -18.51 -12.52 4.85
N HIS A 21 -19.27 -13.39 4.19
CA HIS A 21 -18.75 -14.61 3.56
C HIS A 21 -18.02 -14.33 2.25
N ALA A 22 -18.37 -13.25 1.54
CA ALA A 22 -17.62 -12.79 0.38
C ALA A 22 -16.32 -12.10 0.79
N LEU A 23 -16.30 -11.39 1.93
CA LEU A 23 -15.07 -10.84 2.51
C LEU A 23 -14.09 -11.95 2.95
N ALA A 24 -14.59 -13.02 3.60
CA ALA A 24 -13.76 -14.16 4.01
C ALA A 24 -13.23 -14.98 2.82
N ALA A 25 -13.98 -15.06 1.72
CA ALA A 25 -13.51 -15.70 0.48
C ALA A 25 -12.50 -14.84 -0.31
N GLN A 26 -12.26 -13.62 0.15
CA GLN A 26 -11.31 -12.67 -0.42
C GLN A 26 -10.16 -12.36 0.54
N SER A 27 -9.89 -13.19 1.56
CA SER A 27 -8.80 -12.93 2.51
C SER A 27 -7.42 -13.34 1.97
N PHE A 28 -6.39 -12.58 2.33
CA PHE A 28 -4.98 -12.92 2.14
C PHE A 28 -4.52 -14.02 3.12
N ASP A 29 -5.29 -14.34 4.17
CA ASP A 29 -4.91 -15.30 5.21
C ASP A 29 -4.43 -16.65 4.64
N GLY A 30 -3.21 -17.04 5.00
CA GLY A 30 -2.57 -18.28 4.55
C GLY A 30 -1.93 -18.22 3.16
N HIS A 31 -1.95 -17.06 2.50
CA HIS A 31 -1.26 -16.83 1.22
C HIS A 31 0.13 -16.20 1.42
N THR A 32 1.05 -16.52 0.51
CA THR A 32 2.37 -15.91 0.47
C THR A 32 2.38 -14.77 -0.55
N VAL A 33 2.80 -13.59 -0.12
CA VAL A 33 2.97 -12.40 -0.96
C VAL A 33 4.46 -12.10 -1.08
N ASN A 34 4.96 -11.92 -2.31
CA ASN A 34 6.31 -11.37 -2.47
C ASN A 34 6.24 -9.87 -2.29
N VAL A 35 7.07 -9.35 -1.42
CA VAL A 35 7.17 -7.92 -1.17
C VAL A 35 8.57 -7.47 -1.56
N ALA A 36 8.66 -6.33 -2.22
CA ALA A 36 9.91 -5.67 -2.53
C ALA A 36 9.83 -4.17 -2.22
N PHE A 37 10.95 -3.60 -1.78
CA PHE A 37 11.15 -2.15 -1.78
C PHE A 37 12.01 -1.77 -2.98
N GLU A 38 11.49 -0.91 -3.85
CA GLU A 38 12.05 -0.61 -5.16
C GLU A 38 12.26 0.89 -5.35
N TYR A 39 13.27 1.24 -6.16
CA TYR A 39 13.51 2.57 -6.69
C TYR A 39 13.24 2.56 -8.19
N TRP A 40 12.50 3.55 -8.68
CA TRP A 40 12.09 3.64 -10.08
C TRP A 40 12.68 4.88 -10.76
N ASP A 41 12.88 4.80 -12.07
CA ASP A 41 13.46 5.87 -12.89
C ASP A 41 12.55 7.11 -12.98
N SER A 42 11.25 6.89 -12.83
CA SER A 42 10.21 7.92 -12.77
C SER A 42 8.95 7.31 -12.14
N ASN A 43 7.78 7.91 -12.36
CA ASN A 43 6.51 7.25 -12.07
C ASN A 43 6.20 6.09 -13.05
N ASP A 44 7.10 5.77 -13.99
CA ASP A 44 7.09 4.52 -14.74
C ASP A 44 7.63 3.37 -13.88
N LEU A 45 6.71 2.68 -13.21
CA LEU A 45 6.96 1.59 -12.28
C LEU A 45 7.52 0.33 -12.97
N SER A 46 7.49 0.26 -14.30
CA SER A 46 8.06 -0.86 -15.06
C SER A 46 9.60 -0.81 -15.14
N ASN A 47 10.19 0.36 -14.86
CA ASN A 47 11.64 0.57 -14.93
C ASN A 47 12.26 0.63 -13.52
N VAL A 48 12.51 -0.55 -12.95
CA VAL A 48 13.17 -0.71 -11.64
C VAL A 48 14.67 -0.40 -11.77
N LEU A 49 15.12 0.65 -11.07
CA LEU A 49 16.53 1.04 -10.98
C LEU A 49 17.29 0.23 -9.93
N ALA A 50 16.66 -0.04 -8.80
CA ALA A 50 17.24 -0.79 -7.70
C ALA A 50 16.16 -1.44 -6.83
N ARG A 51 16.55 -2.51 -6.12
CA ARG A 51 15.74 -3.17 -5.10
C ARG A 51 16.59 -3.35 -3.84
N THR A 52 16.13 -2.82 -2.70
CA THR A 52 16.86 -2.86 -1.43
C THR A 52 16.48 -4.08 -0.62
N THR A 53 15.18 -4.35 -0.48
CA THR A 53 14.65 -5.55 0.17
C THR A 53 13.73 -6.33 -0.76
N GLN A 54 13.76 -7.66 -0.64
CA GLN A 54 12.78 -8.56 -1.23
C GLN A 54 12.53 -9.76 -0.31
N LYS A 55 11.28 -10.06 0.01
CA LYS A 55 10.92 -11.17 0.91
C LYS A 55 9.55 -11.75 0.57
N ASP A 56 9.42 -13.05 0.79
CA ASP A 56 8.13 -13.73 0.82
C ASP A 56 7.53 -13.60 2.23
N VAL A 57 6.35 -12.98 2.33
CA VAL A 57 5.62 -12.77 3.59
C VAL A 57 4.38 -13.66 3.60
N LEU A 58 4.19 -14.45 4.66
CA LEU A 58 2.98 -15.24 4.87
C LEU A 58 1.94 -14.36 5.56
N ALA A 59 0.87 -14.01 4.85
CA ALA A 59 -0.23 -13.23 5.37
C ALA A 59 -1.02 -14.02 6.42
N SER A 60 -1.37 -13.36 7.53
CA SER A 60 -2.02 -14.01 8.66
C SER A 60 -2.99 -13.08 9.39
N ASP A 61 -4.29 -13.41 9.36
CA ASP A 61 -5.32 -12.67 10.11
C ASP A 61 -5.17 -12.78 11.64
N TRP A 62 -4.26 -13.65 12.11
CA TRP A 62 -3.97 -13.89 13.53
C TRP A 62 -2.77 -13.09 14.06
N ALA A 63 -2.01 -12.44 13.19
CA ALA A 63 -0.83 -11.67 13.54
C ALA A 63 -1.09 -10.17 13.26
N TYR A 64 -0.35 -9.31 13.96
CA TYR A 64 -0.30 -7.89 13.68
C TYR A 64 1.02 -7.33 14.25
N HIS A 65 2.00 -6.93 13.44
CA HIS A 65 2.11 -6.97 11.97
C HIS A 65 2.60 -8.33 11.45
N ASP A 66 2.32 -8.66 10.20
CA ASP A 66 2.82 -9.86 9.52
C ASP A 66 4.32 -9.80 9.23
N GLU A 67 4.84 -8.62 8.90
CA GLU A 67 6.26 -8.36 8.71
C GLU A 67 6.66 -7.03 9.34
N LYS A 68 7.85 -6.99 9.94
CA LYS A 68 8.35 -5.82 10.68
C LYS A 68 9.71 -5.39 10.17
N ASP A 69 10.02 -4.10 10.32
CA ASP A 69 11.32 -3.52 9.99
C ASP A 69 11.77 -3.82 8.53
N PHE A 70 10.83 -3.79 7.59
CA PHE A 70 11.01 -4.38 6.24
C PHE A 70 12.12 -3.73 5.40
N ASP A 71 12.33 -2.42 5.48
CA ASP A 71 13.38 -1.71 4.73
C ASP A 71 14.43 -1.08 5.65
N ALA A 72 14.72 -1.74 6.78
CA ALA A 72 15.78 -1.33 7.71
C ALA A 72 17.15 -1.89 7.26
N PHE A 73 18.10 -1.03 6.89
CA PHE A 73 19.49 -1.41 6.62
C PHE A 73 20.30 -1.60 7.92
N SER A 74 20.01 -0.84 8.98
CA SER A 74 20.45 -1.01 10.37
C SER A 74 19.51 -0.28 11.34
N SER A 75 19.07 -0.97 12.38
CA SER A 75 18.16 -0.46 13.42
C SER A 75 18.69 0.72 14.26
N GLU A 76 19.95 1.11 14.07
CA GLU A 76 20.60 2.22 14.78
C GLU A 76 20.69 3.51 13.93
N LEU A 77 20.53 3.43 12.61
CA LEU A 77 20.72 4.56 11.69
C LEU A 77 19.55 4.79 10.73
N ASP A 78 18.63 3.83 10.58
CA ASP A 78 17.57 3.96 9.60
C ASP A 78 16.33 4.67 10.10
N PHE A 79 15.85 5.51 9.19
CA PHE A 79 14.61 6.23 9.28
C PHE A 79 13.67 5.67 8.20
N SER A 80 13.68 4.37 7.96
CA SER A 80 12.99 3.72 6.82
C SER A 80 12.23 2.47 7.27
N ASP A 81 11.86 2.39 8.55
CA ASP A 81 11.24 1.19 9.12
C ASP A 81 9.76 1.14 8.77
N TRP A 82 9.37 0.11 8.02
CA TRP A 82 8.00 -0.16 7.66
C TRP A 82 7.57 -1.53 8.17
N ASP A 83 6.46 -1.53 8.88
CA ASP A 83 5.72 -2.73 9.20
C ASP A 83 4.62 -2.93 8.14
N ILE A 84 4.40 -4.20 7.79
CA ILE A 84 3.46 -4.62 6.75
C ILE A 84 2.48 -5.60 7.38
N ASP A 85 1.20 -5.37 7.13
CA ASP A 85 0.13 -6.20 7.62
C ASP A 85 -0.85 -6.55 6.50
N PHE A 86 -1.17 -7.85 6.37
CA PHE A 86 -2.18 -8.36 5.45
C PHE A 86 -3.37 -8.83 6.29
N HIS A 87 -4.37 -7.98 6.42
CA HIS A 87 -5.58 -8.30 7.19
C HIS A 87 -6.80 -8.36 6.29
N GLN A 88 -7.44 -9.52 6.25
CA GLN A 88 -8.52 -9.84 5.34
C GLN A 88 -8.06 -9.58 3.91
N ASN A 89 -8.70 -8.65 3.21
CA ASN A 89 -8.39 -8.27 1.83
C ASN A 89 -7.72 -6.90 1.72
N ARG A 90 -7.02 -6.48 2.79
CA ARG A 90 -6.37 -5.18 2.91
C ARG A 90 -4.89 -5.35 3.20
N ILE A 91 -4.09 -4.53 2.53
CA ILE A 91 -2.68 -4.30 2.88
C ILE A 91 -2.61 -3.01 3.69
N GLU A 92 -2.00 -3.08 4.85
CA GLU A 92 -1.69 -1.92 5.70
C GLU A 92 -0.18 -1.74 5.81
N LEU A 93 0.28 -0.53 5.49
CA LEU A 93 1.67 -0.11 5.62
C LEU A 93 1.78 0.93 6.74
N VAL A 94 2.60 0.61 7.74
CA VAL A 94 2.84 1.45 8.91
C VAL A 94 4.30 1.83 8.96
N TYR A 95 4.58 3.13 8.88
CA TYR A 95 5.92 3.65 9.06
C TYR A 95 6.21 3.79 10.56
N VAL A 96 7.17 3.00 11.05
CA VAL A 96 7.46 2.82 12.49
C VAL A 96 8.61 3.70 12.96
N SER A 97 9.48 4.15 12.05
CA SER A 97 10.73 4.86 12.42
C SER A 97 10.51 6.21 13.13
N ILE A 98 9.29 6.78 13.14
CA ILE A 98 8.99 8.06 13.82
C ILE A 98 8.60 7.87 15.31
N GLN A 99 8.42 6.65 15.82
CA GLN A 99 8.18 6.50 17.27
C GLN A 99 9.41 6.81 18.13
N ALA A 100 10.60 7.01 17.52
CA ALA A 100 11.81 7.49 18.18
C ALA A 100 11.97 9.02 18.03
N ASP A 101 11.35 9.79 18.93
CA ASP A 101 11.88 11.05 19.48
C ASP A 101 12.25 12.25 18.55
N HIS A 102 11.63 12.45 17.39
CA HIS A 102 11.87 13.66 16.58
C HIS A 102 10.60 14.50 16.27
N PRO A 103 10.43 15.70 16.88
CA PRO A 103 9.20 16.51 16.77
C PRO A 103 9.00 17.22 15.42
N HIS A 104 9.83 16.98 14.40
CA HIS A 104 9.83 17.72 13.13
C HIS A 104 10.09 16.86 11.88
N TYR A 105 9.79 15.56 11.92
CA TYR A 105 10.13 14.67 10.82
C TYR A 105 9.10 14.75 9.68
N GLU A 106 9.28 15.71 8.78
CA GLU A 106 8.74 15.65 7.41
C GLU A 106 9.68 14.77 6.58
N TYR A 107 9.52 13.45 6.64
CA TYR A 107 10.25 12.56 5.74
C TYR A 107 9.68 12.71 4.33
N GLN A 108 10.57 12.93 3.35
CA GLN A 108 10.25 12.99 1.93
C GLN A 108 11.12 11.98 1.21
N HIS A 109 10.56 11.28 0.23
CA HIS A 109 11.34 10.51 -0.73
C HIS A 109 11.67 11.41 -1.92
N PRO A 110 12.94 11.88 -2.07
CA PRO A 110 13.32 12.77 -3.17
C PRO A 110 13.34 12.08 -4.55
N TRP A 111 13.17 10.76 -4.57
CA TRP A 111 13.15 9.93 -5.77
C TRP A 111 11.97 8.95 -5.72
N PRO A 112 11.38 8.56 -6.86
CA PRO A 112 10.34 7.54 -6.91
C PRO A 112 10.83 6.23 -6.29
N ALA A 113 10.24 5.88 -5.15
CA ALA A 113 10.56 4.68 -4.41
C ALA A 113 9.33 4.22 -3.62
N GLY A 114 9.29 2.94 -3.28
CA GLY A 114 8.19 2.40 -2.49
C GLY A 114 8.05 0.89 -2.63
N PHE A 115 6.83 0.41 -2.42
CA PHE A 115 6.57 -1.02 -2.30
C PHE A 115 6.01 -1.60 -3.59
N HIS A 116 6.48 -2.81 -3.91
CA HIS A 116 5.92 -3.67 -4.92
C HIS A 116 5.51 -4.99 -4.27
N PHE A 117 4.21 -5.30 -4.35
CA PHE A 117 3.63 -6.57 -3.90
C PHE A 117 3.31 -7.40 -5.12
N GLN A 118 3.78 -8.64 -5.14
CA GLN A 118 3.56 -9.56 -6.24
C GLN A 118 2.92 -10.87 -5.75
N ASP A 119 1.86 -11.27 -6.44
CA ASP A 119 1.26 -12.59 -6.32
C ASP A 119 2.05 -13.62 -7.12
N ILE A 120 3.02 -14.28 -6.48
CA ILE A 120 3.85 -15.29 -7.16
C ILE A 120 3.01 -16.46 -7.69
N HIS A 121 1.88 -16.77 -7.05
CA HIS A 121 1.13 -18.01 -7.29
C HIS A 121 -0.21 -17.79 -7.99
N ASN A 122 -0.52 -16.54 -8.37
CA ASN A 122 -1.86 -16.14 -8.84
C ASN A 122 -2.95 -16.71 -7.93
N SER A 123 -2.70 -16.57 -6.63
CA SER A 123 -3.47 -17.17 -5.54
C SER A 123 -4.12 -16.13 -4.64
N LEU A 124 -3.70 -14.86 -4.74
CA LEU A 124 -4.25 -13.79 -3.93
C LEU A 124 -5.67 -13.45 -4.39
N PRO A 125 -6.53 -13.12 -3.43
CA PRO A 125 -7.85 -12.59 -3.73
C PRO A 125 -7.75 -11.22 -4.43
N GLU A 126 -8.85 -10.81 -5.09
CA GLU A 126 -8.95 -9.46 -5.64
C GLU A 126 -8.71 -8.42 -4.54
N ILE A 127 -7.76 -7.52 -4.79
CA ILE A 127 -7.32 -6.52 -3.84
C ILE A 127 -8.19 -5.29 -4.01
N ILE A 128 -9.06 -5.07 -3.04
CA ILE A 128 -10.05 -3.99 -3.13
C ILE A 128 -9.59 -2.69 -2.47
N ASN A 129 -8.52 -2.75 -1.65
CA ASN A 129 -8.03 -1.59 -0.91
C ASN A 129 -6.59 -1.77 -0.41
N VAL A 130 -5.81 -0.70 -0.50
CA VAL A 130 -4.49 -0.57 0.14
C VAL A 130 -4.53 0.68 1.00
N PHE A 131 -4.08 0.55 2.24
CA PHE A 131 -4.04 1.67 3.17
C PHE A 131 -2.61 1.98 3.56
N VAL A 132 -2.16 3.16 3.17
CA VAL A 132 -0.97 3.80 3.73
C VAL A 132 -1.43 4.73 4.84
N ASN A 133 -0.91 4.53 6.05
CA ASN A 133 -1.30 5.37 7.18
C ASN A 133 -0.80 6.82 6.97
N SER A 134 -1.69 7.71 6.56
CA SER A 134 -1.36 9.11 6.22
C SER A 134 -0.86 9.95 7.40
N ALA A 135 -1.07 9.50 8.65
CA ALA A 135 -0.48 10.15 9.81
C ALA A 135 1.06 10.01 9.85
N VAL A 136 1.60 9.06 9.10
CA VAL A 136 3.03 8.73 9.03
C VAL A 136 3.54 8.58 7.58
N ALA A 137 2.69 8.85 6.58
CA ALA A 137 3.12 8.84 5.17
C ALA A 137 4.10 9.99 4.89
N PRO A 138 5.00 9.84 3.90
CA PRO A 138 5.89 10.92 3.51
C PRO A 138 5.12 12.19 3.19
N PHE A 139 5.71 13.34 3.51
CA PHE A 139 5.13 14.62 3.14
C PHE A 139 4.94 14.68 1.62
N GLY A 140 3.73 15.02 1.17
CA GLY A 140 3.38 15.08 -0.24
C GLY A 140 2.87 13.76 -0.84
N PHE A 141 2.79 12.68 -0.06
CA PHE A 141 2.26 11.40 -0.53
C PHE A 141 0.86 11.56 -1.15
N ASP A 142 0.75 11.14 -2.41
CA ASP A 142 -0.49 11.12 -3.15
C ASP A 142 -1.07 9.68 -3.17
N PRO A 143 -2.21 9.42 -2.52
CA PRO A 143 -2.82 8.09 -2.52
C PRO A 143 -3.23 7.63 -3.92
N ASP A 144 -3.37 8.53 -4.90
CA ASP A 144 -3.65 8.18 -6.30
C ASP A 144 -2.43 7.53 -7.00
N LEU A 145 -1.24 7.53 -6.37
CA LEU A 145 -0.05 6.83 -6.85
C LEU A 145 0.00 5.35 -6.44
N VAL A 146 -1.03 4.83 -5.77
CA VAL A 146 -1.23 3.39 -5.57
C VAL A 146 -1.86 2.80 -6.84
N THR A 147 -1.15 1.88 -7.49
CA THR A 147 -1.59 1.27 -8.75
C THR A 147 -1.67 -0.24 -8.64
N PHE A 148 -2.57 -0.84 -9.44
CA PHE A 148 -2.91 -2.25 -9.40
C PHE A 148 -2.90 -2.82 -10.82
N ASP A 149 -2.40 -4.05 -10.96
CA ASP A 149 -2.73 -4.93 -12.08
C ASP A 149 -3.17 -6.32 -11.56
N ALA A 150 -3.22 -7.33 -12.44
CA ALA A 150 -3.74 -8.65 -12.10
C ALA A 150 -2.93 -9.37 -11.01
N ASP A 151 -1.61 -9.16 -10.98
CA ASP A 151 -0.70 -9.90 -10.11
C ASP A 151 0.21 -8.97 -9.29
N ASN A 152 0.17 -7.66 -9.53
CA ASN A 152 1.08 -6.68 -8.95
C ASN A 152 0.34 -5.49 -8.34
N ILE A 153 0.88 -5.00 -7.22
CA ILE A 153 0.47 -3.76 -6.59
C ILE A 153 1.71 -2.92 -6.41
N TYR A 154 1.62 -1.65 -6.78
CA TYR A 154 2.68 -0.68 -6.56
C TYR A 154 2.19 0.44 -5.67
N VAL A 155 2.92 0.71 -4.60
CA VAL A 155 2.71 1.84 -3.70
C VAL A 155 3.90 2.76 -3.87
N ASN A 156 3.74 3.81 -4.67
CA ASN A 156 4.78 4.81 -4.88
C ASN A 156 4.69 5.89 -3.79
N LEU A 157 5.76 6.02 -3.01
CA LEU A 157 5.86 6.92 -1.86
C LEU A 157 6.39 8.30 -2.22
N ASN A 158 6.53 8.61 -3.51
CA ASN A 158 6.93 9.92 -4.01
C ASN A 158 5.96 11.02 -3.54
N GLY A 159 6.49 12.16 -3.14
CA GLY A 159 5.76 13.30 -2.58
C GLY A 159 6.45 14.63 -2.80
#